data_AF-A0A959W3J8-F1
#
_entry.id   AF-A0A959W3J8-F1
#
_cell.length_a   1.000
_cell.length_b   1.000
_cell.length_c   1.000
_cell.angle_alpha   90.00
_cell.angle_beta   90.00
_cell.angle_gamma   90.00
#
_symmetry.space_group_name_H-M   'P 1'
#
loop_
_entity.id
_entity.type
_entity.pdbx_description
1 polymer ?
#
loop_
_entity_poly.entity_id
_entity_poly.type
_entity_poly.pdbx_seq_one_letter_code
_entity_poly.pdbx_strand_id
1 'polypeptide(L)'
;MSKSGKPKKLNKKEYEEELLRLQGELVQLQEWIIHQGLKVIVVFEGRDTAGKGGVIKRITERTSPRVIRTVALGTPSDREKTQWYFQRYVAHFPAGGEMVLF
;
A
#
# COMPACT_ATOMS: atom_id res chain seq x y z
N MET A 1 20.48 13.54 -29.86
CA MET A 1 20.84 13.28 -28.44
C MET A 1 19.95 14.15 -27.55
N SER A 2 18.87 13.59 -27.00
CA SER A 2 17.99 14.31 -26.08
C SER A 2 18.55 14.22 -24.66
N LYS A 3 18.89 15.37 -24.06
CA LYS A 3 19.20 15.45 -22.62
C LYS A 3 17.88 15.31 -21.86
N SER A 4 17.58 14.12 -21.35
CA SER A 4 16.48 13.93 -20.40
C SER A 4 16.83 14.66 -19.10
N GLY A 5 16.35 15.91 -18.95
CA GLY A 5 16.46 16.65 -17.71
C GLY A 5 15.77 15.88 -16.59
N LYS A 6 16.47 15.63 -15.48
CA LYS A 6 15.86 15.01 -14.31
C LYS A 6 14.64 15.85 -13.88
N PRO A 7 13.49 15.24 -13.59
CA PRO A 7 12.33 15.98 -13.13
C PRO A 7 12.71 16.80 -11.89
N LYS A 8 12.26 18.06 -11.87
CA LYS A 8 12.52 18.98 -10.75
C LYS A 8 11.87 18.37 -9.50
N LYS A 9 12.64 18.23 -8.42
CA LYS A 9 12.10 17.73 -7.15
C LYS A 9 11.01 18.71 -6.66
N LEU A 10 9.88 18.16 -6.21
CA LEU A 10 8.81 18.93 -5.56
C LEU A 10 9.38 19.73 -4.38
N ASN A 11 8.87 20.94 -4.20
CA ASN A 11 9.13 21.69 -2.98
C ASN A 11 8.53 20.92 -1.79
N LYS A 12 9.23 20.91 -0.65
CA LYS A 12 8.77 20.23 0.56
C LYS A 12 7.39 20.74 1.01
N LYS A 13 7.16 22.05 0.96
CA LYS A 13 5.89 22.66 1.35
C LYS A 13 4.73 22.18 0.47
N GLU A 14 4.91 22.25 -0.85
CA GLU A 14 3.92 21.78 -1.83
C GLU A 14 3.64 20.28 -1.66
N TYR A 15 4.67 19.48 -1.40
CA TYR A 15 4.52 18.05 -1.13
C TYR A 15 3.69 17.78 0.13
N GLU A 16 3.95 18.49 1.23
CA GLU A 16 3.24 18.29 2.50
C GLU A 16 1.78 18.73 2.42
N GLU A 17 1.49 19.83 1.73
CA GLU A 17 0.13 20.31 1.47
C GLU A 17 -0.67 19.30 0.65
N GLU A 18 -0.08 18.80 -0.45
CA GLU A 18 -0.74 17.84 -1.33
C GLU A 18 -0.88 16.47 -0.67
N LEU A 19 0.11 16.04 0.10
CA LEU A 19 0.03 14.80 0.89
C LEU A 19 -1.14 14.85 1.86
N LEU A 20 -1.31 15.95 2.59
CA LEU A 20 -2.42 16.09 3.54
C LEU A 20 -3.78 16.05 2.83
N ARG A 21 -3.90 16.71 1.68
CA ARG A 21 -5.12 16.68 0.85
C ARG A 21 -5.44 15.25 0.42
N LEU A 22 -4.48 14.53 -0.14
CA LEU A 22 -4.66 13.15 -0.60
C LEU A 22 -4.92 12.18 0.55
N GLN A 23 -4.35 12.41 1.74
CA GLN A 23 -4.69 11.63 2.92
C GLN A 23 -6.14 11.83 3.35
N GLY A 24 -6.72 13.02 3.16
CA GLY A 24 -8.16 13.25 3.34
C GLY A 24 -9.02 12.44 2.37
N GLU A 25 -8.61 12.38 1.10
CA GLU A 25 -9.27 11.53 0.09
C GLU A 25 -9.14 10.04 0.40
N LEU A 26 -8.01 9.59 0.97
CA LEU A 26 -7.83 8.21 1.41
C LEU A 26 -8.80 7.82 2.54
N VAL A 27 -9.13 8.74 3.43
CA VAL A 27 -10.15 8.51 4.47
C VAL A 27 -11.53 8.35 3.83
N GLN A 28 -11.88 9.18 2.84
CA GLN A 28 -13.14 9.03 2.11
C GLN A 28 -13.21 7.69 1.35
N LEU A 29 -12.10 7.30 0.71
CA LEU A 29 -11.98 6.00 0.03
C LEU A 29 -12.18 4.84 1.01
N GLN A 30 -11.60 4.93 2.20
CA GLN A 30 -11.78 3.92 3.25
C GLN A 30 -13.26 3.77 3.62
N GLU A 31 -13.96 4.86 3.91
CA GLU A 31 -15.39 4.80 4.25
C GLU A 31 -16.21 4.20 3.12
N TRP A 32 -15.88 4.53 1.87
CA TRP A 32 -16.53 3.95 0.70
C TRP A 32 -16.31 2.43 0.59
N ILE A 33 -15.09 1.95 0.83
CA ILE A 33 -14.75 0.51 0.83
C ILE A 33 -15.61 -0.23 1.86
N ILE A 34 -15.75 0.31 3.07
CA ILE A 34 -16.59 -0.26 4.13
C ILE A 34 -18.05 -0.29 3.68
N HIS A 35 -18.59 0.86 3.26
CA HIS A 35 -19.99 0.99 2.87
C HIS A 35 -20.40 0.08 1.71
N GLN A 36 -19.51 -0.12 0.75
CA GLN A 36 -19.75 -0.99 -0.41
C GLN A 36 -19.33 -2.45 -0.17
N GLY A 37 -18.71 -2.77 0.96
CA GLY A 37 -18.22 -4.11 1.25
C GLY A 37 -17.13 -4.61 0.28
N LEU A 38 -16.30 -3.70 -0.24
CA LEU A 38 -15.28 -4.04 -1.25
C LEU A 38 -14.13 -4.84 -0.66
N LYS A 39 -13.49 -5.64 -1.51
CA LYS A 39 -12.30 -6.44 -1.17
C LYS A 39 -11.13 -5.92 -1.98
N VAL A 40 -10.29 -5.08 -1.37
CA VAL A 40 -9.24 -4.37 -2.10
C VAL A 40 -7.86 -4.91 -1.77
N ILE A 41 -7.09 -5.24 -2.80
CA ILE A 41 -5.67 -5.61 -2.70
C ILE A 41 -4.85 -4.59 -3.48
N VAL A 42 -3.81 -4.05 -2.85
CA VAL A 42 -2.82 -3.19 -3.49
C VAL A 42 -1.45 -3.86 -3.34
N VAL A 43 -0.75 -4.09 -4.46
CA VAL A 43 0.54 -4.78 -4.47
C VAL A 43 1.65 -3.77 -4.78
N PHE A 44 2.64 -3.66 -3.89
CA PHE A 44 3.81 -2.82 -4.02
C PHE A 44 5.03 -3.65 -4.41
N GLU A 45 5.33 -3.68 -5.71
CA GLU A 45 6.53 -4.31 -6.25
C GLU A 45 7.60 -3.29 -6.66
N GLY A 46 8.86 -3.73 -6.65
CA GLY A 46 9.99 -2.88 -7.03
C GLY A 46 11.30 -3.29 -6.37
N ARG A 47 12.41 -2.76 -6.90
CA ARG A 47 13.77 -3.04 -6.41
C ARG A 47 13.96 -2.58 -4.96
N ASP A 48 14.96 -3.13 -4.31
CA ASP A 48 15.39 -2.65 -3.00
C ASP A 48 15.65 -1.15 -3.04
N THR A 49 15.28 -0.46 -1.96
CA THR A 49 15.39 1.01 -1.80
C THR A 49 14.54 1.87 -2.75
N ALA A 50 13.62 1.28 -3.53
CA ALA A 50 12.73 2.04 -4.42
C ALA A 50 11.69 2.93 -3.69
N GLY A 51 11.58 2.82 -2.37
CA GLY A 51 10.71 3.68 -1.55
C GLY A 51 9.33 3.08 -1.23
N LYS A 52 9.10 1.79 -1.49
CA LYS A 52 7.83 1.08 -1.23
C LYS A 52 7.29 1.28 0.18
N GLY A 53 8.13 1.06 1.20
CA GLY A 53 7.74 1.26 2.60
C GLY A 53 7.40 2.71 2.95
N GLY A 54 8.02 3.68 2.26
CA GLY A 54 7.69 5.09 2.44
C GLY A 54 6.28 5.41 1.92
N VAL A 55 5.91 4.87 0.76
CA VAL A 55 4.57 5.03 0.18
C VAL A 55 3.51 4.38 1.07
N ILE A 56 3.73 3.13 1.50
CA ILE A 56 2.83 2.42 2.42
C ILE A 56 2.63 3.24 3.70
N LYS A 57 3.71 3.75 4.28
CA LYS A 57 3.63 4.59 5.49
C LYS A 57 2.74 5.82 5.29
N ARG A 58 2.87 6.52 4.15
CA ARG A 58 2.03 7.70 3.86
C ARG A 58 0.56 7.37 3.69
N ILE A 59 0.24 6.20 3.15
CA ILE A 59 -1.15 5.72 3.06
C ILE A 59 -1.68 5.42 4.46
N THR A 60 -0.94 4.65 5.26
CA THR A 60 -1.41 4.16 6.57
C THR A 60 -1.42 5.22 7.67
N GLU A 61 -0.75 6.37 7.49
CA GLU A 61 -0.63 7.44 8.48
C GLU A 61 -1.97 8.07 8.91
N ARG A 62 -3.01 8.02 8.07
CA ARG A 62 -4.32 8.64 8.33
C ARG A 62 -5.50 7.69 8.19
N THR A 63 -5.25 6.42 7.89
CA THR A 63 -6.30 5.41 7.70
C THR A 63 -6.40 4.50 8.93
N SER A 64 -7.56 3.89 9.13
CA SER A 64 -7.83 2.95 10.21
C SER A 64 -7.11 1.61 9.95
N PRO A 65 -6.30 1.11 10.90
CA PRO A 65 -5.62 -0.18 10.76
C PRO A 65 -6.59 -1.38 10.81
N ARG A 66 -7.86 -1.14 11.18
CA ARG A 66 -8.92 -2.17 11.16
C ARG A 66 -9.47 -2.41 9.76
N VAL A 67 -9.31 -1.43 8.88
CA VAL A 67 -9.87 -1.44 7.52
C VAL A 67 -8.76 -1.62 6.51
N ILE A 68 -7.66 -0.88 6.68
CA ILE A 68 -6.48 -0.95 5.82
C ILE A 68 -5.33 -1.54 6.62
N ARG A 69 -4.85 -2.73 6.22
CA ARG A 69 -3.71 -3.38 6.86
C ARG A 69 -2.59 -3.69 5.89
N THR A 70 -1.37 -3.65 6.39
CA THR A 70 -0.16 -3.98 5.63
C THR A 70 0.27 -5.41 5.91
N VAL A 71 0.66 -6.14 4.87
CA VAL A 71 1.18 -7.50 4.93
C VAL A 71 2.60 -7.49 4.36
N ALA A 72 3.59 -7.64 5.24
CA ALA A 72 4.99 -7.76 4.85
C ALA A 72 5.48 -9.18 5.14
N LEU A 73 5.36 -10.08 4.16
CA LEU A 73 5.82 -11.45 4.30
C LEU A 73 7.34 -11.53 4.15
N GLY A 74 8.00 -12.16 5.13
CA GLY A 74 9.42 -12.50 5.03
C GLY A 74 9.67 -13.70 4.12
N THR A 75 10.93 -14.13 4.08
CA THR A 75 11.36 -15.38 3.43
C THR A 75 10.46 -16.55 3.88
N PRO A 76 9.96 -17.38 2.95
CA PRO A 76 9.13 -18.52 3.33
C PRO A 76 9.89 -19.49 4.22
N SER A 77 9.22 -19.98 5.26
CA SER A 77 9.68 -21.08 6.12
C SER A 77 9.79 -22.39 5.33
N ASP A 78 10.49 -23.38 5.90
CA ASP A 78 10.65 -24.68 5.22
C ASP A 78 9.32 -25.40 4.98
N ARG A 79 8.32 -25.16 5.83
CA ARG A 79 6.96 -25.65 5.61
C ARG A 79 6.24 -24.89 4.49
N GLU A 80 6.36 -23.57 4.43
CA GLU A 80 5.73 -22.77 3.35
C GLU A 80 6.34 -23.10 1.99
N LYS A 81 7.63 -23.45 1.92
CA LYS A 81 8.29 -23.89 0.67
C LYS A 81 7.72 -25.20 0.12
N THR A 82 7.15 -26.06 0.95
CA THR A 82 6.52 -27.33 0.53
C THR A 82 5.01 -27.21 0.32
N GLN A 83 4.42 -26.07 0.66
CA GLN A 83 3.03 -25.74 0.40
C GLN A 83 2.85 -25.20 -1.02
N TRP A 84 1.58 -25.06 -1.42
CA TRP A 84 1.27 -24.32 -2.63
C TRP A 84 1.69 -22.86 -2.47
N TYR A 85 2.44 -22.32 -3.45
CA TYR A 85 3.06 -21.00 -3.37
C TYR A 85 2.09 -19.88 -2.93
N PHE A 86 0.86 -19.88 -3.45
CA PHE A 86 -0.13 -18.85 -3.14
C PHE A 86 -0.80 -19.02 -1.77
N GLN A 87 -0.67 -20.18 -1.13
CA GLN A 87 -1.36 -20.51 0.12
C GLN A 87 -1.02 -19.50 1.24
N ARG A 88 0.25 -19.10 1.34
CA ARG A 88 0.69 -18.10 2.34
C ARG A 88 0.12 -16.71 2.09
N TYR A 89 -0.19 -16.36 0.84
CA TYR A 89 -0.73 -15.03 0.49
C TYR A 89 -2.25 -14.99 0.66
N VAL A 90 -2.95 -16.05 0.23
CA VAL A 90 -4.42 -16.16 0.31
C VAL A 90 -4.90 -16.06 1.75
N ALA A 91 -4.12 -16.56 2.72
CA ALA A 91 -4.38 -16.42 4.15
C ALA A 91 -4.49 -14.95 4.62
N HIS A 92 -3.98 -13.99 3.83
CA HIS A 92 -4.00 -12.57 4.11
C HIS A 92 -4.93 -11.77 3.20
N PHE A 93 -5.77 -12.40 2.39
CA PHE A 93 -6.70 -11.65 1.53
C PHE A 93 -7.76 -10.90 2.36
N PRO A 94 -8.26 -9.75 1.85
CA PRO A 94 -9.28 -8.95 2.52
C PRO A 94 -10.62 -9.68 2.58
N ALA A 95 -11.33 -9.49 3.69
CA ALA A 95 -12.78 -9.67 3.74
C ALA A 95 -13.51 -8.44 3.13
N GLY A 96 -14.83 -8.51 3.04
CA GLY A 96 -15.63 -7.37 2.56
C GLY A 96 -15.47 -6.16 3.48
N GLY A 97 -15.20 -5.00 2.88
CA GLY A 97 -14.93 -3.77 3.61
C GLY A 97 -13.47 -3.60 4.02
N GLU A 98 -12.55 -4.43 3.52
CA GLU A 98 -11.13 -4.36 3.86
C GLU A 98 -10.25 -4.02 2.65
N MET A 99 -9.14 -3.33 2.93
CA MET A 99 -8.02 -3.13 2.02
C MET A 99 -6.74 -3.75 2.60
N VAL A 100 -6.00 -4.48 1.77
CA VAL A 100 -4.71 -5.04 2.14
C VAL A 100 -3.62 -4.50 1.24
N LEU A 101 -2.57 -3.98 1.85
CA LEU A 101 -1.36 -3.51 1.19
C LEU A 101 -0.29 -4.60 1.29
N PHE A 102 0.15 -5.15 0.16
CA PHE A 102 1.24 -6.13 0.06
C PHE A 102 2.54 -5.45 -0.36
#